data_AF-A0A3M3AR01-F1
#
_entry.id   AF-A0A3M3AR01-F1
#
_cell.length_a   1.000
_cell.length_b   1.000
_cell.length_c   1.000
_cell.angle_alpha   90.00
_cell.angle_beta   90.00
_cell.angle_gamma   90.00
#
_symmetry.space_group_name_H-M   'P 1'
#
loop_
_entity.id
_entity.type
_entity.pdbx_description
1 polymer ?
#
loop_
_entity_poly.entity_id
_entity_poly.type
_entity_poly.pdbx_seq_one_letter_code
_entity_poly.pdbx_strand_id
1 'polypeptide(L)'
;QSRRCQDPVYHFILSWRENELPTDAHIFECAEHCIRQLGMEGHQYVTAIHQDTDNTHCHVAVNRVNPITYKAAALWNDADTLQKSCRVLERKYGFIQDNGSWQWGVNDQLVRAPFRYGSAPQGTVPLQVYSNTESLYHYAVREVREKLSELIKSREITWRQIHLALHERGLGLREQGEGLVIYDFLRPEGPVVK
;
A
#
# COMPACT_ATOMS: atom_id res chain seq x y z
N GLN A 1 -11.32 29.56 -5.63
CA GLN A 1 -10.53 28.51 -4.94
C GLN A 1 -10.64 28.71 -3.43
N SER A 2 -10.97 27.67 -2.67
CA SER A 2 -10.98 27.74 -1.20
C SER A 2 -9.56 27.75 -0.67
N ARG A 3 -9.18 28.72 0.17
CA ARG A 3 -7.84 28.78 0.81
C ARG A 3 -7.53 27.57 1.70
N ARG A 4 -8.55 26.77 2.07
CA ARG A 4 -8.43 25.62 3.00
C ARG A 4 -8.29 24.27 2.30
N CYS A 5 -8.46 24.21 0.98
CA CYS A 5 -8.37 22.98 0.20
C CYS A 5 -7.63 23.28 -1.11
N GLN A 6 -6.34 22.94 -1.14
CA GLN A 6 -5.46 23.21 -2.29
C GLN A 6 -5.85 22.35 -3.50
N ASP A 7 -6.22 21.08 -3.25
CA ASP A 7 -6.72 20.17 -4.27
C ASP A 7 -8.14 19.70 -3.92
N PRO A 8 -9.17 20.29 -4.53
CA PRO A 8 -10.56 19.94 -4.27
C PRO A 8 -11.04 18.70 -5.03
N VAL A 9 -10.27 18.18 -5.98
CA VAL A 9 -10.67 16.99 -6.76
C VAL A 9 -9.86 15.81 -6.28
N TYR A 10 -10.54 14.76 -5.79
CA TYR A 10 -9.90 13.49 -5.52
C TYR A 10 -10.20 12.52 -6.67
N HIS A 11 -9.16 11.90 -7.22
CA HIS A 11 -9.27 10.96 -8.32
C HIS A 11 -8.74 9.59 -7.90
N PHE A 12 -9.50 8.55 -8.20
CA PHE A 12 -9.06 7.16 -8.05
C PHE A 12 -9.62 6.30 -9.19
N ILE A 13 -9.04 5.12 -9.37
CA ILE A 13 -9.41 4.18 -10.42
C ILE A 13 -9.79 2.85 -9.77
N LEU A 14 -10.88 2.26 -10.22
CA LEU A 14 -11.22 0.87 -9.96
C LEU A 14 -10.99 0.08 -11.25
N SER A 15 -10.34 -1.06 -11.16
CA SER A 15 -10.05 -1.92 -12.32
C SER A 15 -10.44 -3.35 -12.01
N TRP A 16 -10.94 -4.05 -13.02
CA TRP A 16 -11.30 -5.45 -12.98
C TRP A 16 -10.31 -6.27 -13.81
N ARG A 17 -10.15 -7.56 -13.50
CA ARG A 17 -9.26 -8.42 -14.28
C ARG A 17 -9.82 -8.69 -15.67
N GLU A 18 -8.96 -9.08 -16.59
CA GLU A 18 -9.27 -9.27 -18.03
C GLU A 18 -10.47 -10.21 -18.26
N ASN A 19 -10.64 -11.20 -17.39
CA ASN A 19 -11.72 -12.18 -17.46
C ASN A 19 -12.96 -11.82 -16.62
N GLU A 20 -13.05 -10.60 -16.12
CA GLU A 20 -14.18 -10.08 -15.36
C GLU A 20 -14.97 -9.08 -16.19
N LEU A 21 -16.27 -9.30 -16.27
CA LEU A 21 -17.20 -8.46 -17.03
C LEU A 21 -18.24 -7.87 -16.06
N PRO A 22 -17.86 -6.89 -15.21
CA PRO A 22 -18.82 -6.23 -14.34
C PRO A 22 -19.87 -5.49 -15.18
N THR A 23 -21.12 -5.50 -14.72
CA THR A 23 -22.16 -4.65 -15.31
C THR A 23 -21.93 -3.19 -14.89
N ASP A 24 -22.43 -2.24 -15.67
CA ASP A 24 -22.36 -0.81 -15.31
C ASP A 24 -22.94 -0.55 -13.91
N ALA A 25 -24.01 -1.26 -13.54
CA ALA A 25 -24.61 -1.19 -12.21
C ALA A 25 -23.63 -1.64 -11.11
N HIS A 26 -22.90 -2.74 -11.32
CA HIS A 26 -21.85 -3.15 -10.38
C HIS A 26 -20.75 -2.10 -10.28
N ILE A 27 -20.34 -1.51 -11.41
CA ILE A 27 -19.27 -0.50 -11.44
C ILE A 27 -19.68 0.74 -10.66
N PHE A 28 -20.88 1.28 -10.87
CA PHE A 28 -21.38 2.44 -10.12
C PHE A 28 -21.52 2.13 -8.64
N GLU A 29 -22.03 0.96 -8.27
CA GLU A 29 -22.16 0.56 -6.87
C GLU A 29 -20.79 0.39 -6.19
N CYS A 30 -19.79 -0.12 -6.92
CA CYS A 30 -18.40 -0.18 -6.45
C CYS A 30 -17.82 1.23 -6.22
N ALA A 31 -18.02 2.16 -7.17
CA ALA A 31 -17.57 3.54 -7.03
C ALA A 31 -18.23 4.23 -5.83
N GLU A 32 -19.55 4.13 -5.68
CA GLU A 32 -20.28 4.70 -4.55
C GLU A 32 -19.87 4.09 -3.21
N HIS A 33 -19.63 2.77 -3.16
CA HIS A 33 -19.12 2.11 -1.98
C HIS A 33 -17.77 2.71 -1.57
N CYS A 34 -16.82 2.85 -2.50
CA CYS A 34 -15.52 3.44 -2.25
C CYS A 34 -15.62 4.92 -1.80
N ILE A 35 -16.47 5.72 -2.45
CA ILE A 35 -16.74 7.12 -2.06
C ILE A 35 -17.24 7.19 -0.61
N ARG A 36 -18.17 6.31 -0.21
CA ARG A 36 -18.68 6.24 1.16
C ARG A 36 -17.60 5.83 2.16
N GLN A 37 -16.78 4.82 1.84
CA GLN A 37 -15.70 4.36 2.72
C GLN A 37 -14.62 5.43 2.92
N LEU A 38 -14.37 6.26 1.91
CA LEU A 38 -13.51 7.44 2.01
C LEU A 38 -14.14 8.61 2.79
N GLY A 39 -15.35 8.45 3.33
CA GLY A 39 -16.04 9.49 4.09
C GLY A 39 -16.57 10.63 3.22
N MET A 40 -16.77 10.40 1.92
CA MET A 40 -17.25 11.38 0.95
C MET A 40 -18.71 11.14 0.54
N GLU A 41 -19.52 10.53 1.40
CA GLU A 41 -20.95 10.36 1.14
C GLU A 41 -21.66 11.72 0.99
N GLY A 42 -22.48 11.86 -0.05
CA GLY A 42 -23.15 13.12 -0.39
C GLY A 42 -22.24 14.15 -1.09
N HIS A 43 -21.02 13.79 -1.46
CA HIS A 43 -20.16 14.62 -2.29
C HIS A 43 -20.55 14.47 -3.77
N GLN A 44 -20.32 15.53 -4.54
CA GLN A 44 -20.49 15.49 -5.99
C GLN A 44 -19.38 14.64 -6.61
N TYR A 45 -19.72 13.78 -7.55
CA TYR A 45 -18.73 12.94 -8.24
C TYR A 45 -19.13 12.69 -9.70
N VAL A 46 -18.15 12.30 -10.50
CA VAL A 46 -18.33 11.80 -11.86
C VAL A 46 -17.55 10.50 -12.02
N THR A 47 -18.11 9.57 -12.77
CA THR A 47 -17.49 8.29 -13.12
C THR A 47 -17.37 8.16 -14.63
N ALA A 48 -16.28 7.61 -15.11
CA ALA A 48 -16.05 7.31 -16.52
C ALA A 48 -15.53 5.88 -16.66
N ILE A 49 -16.24 5.06 -17.44
CA ILE A 49 -15.96 3.64 -17.62
C ILE A 49 -15.25 3.45 -18.95
N HIS A 50 -14.12 2.77 -18.93
CA HIS A 50 -13.37 2.35 -20.11
C HIS A 50 -13.44 0.83 -20.23
N GLN A 51 -13.85 0.35 -21.39
CA GLN A 51 -13.97 -1.07 -21.76
C GLN A 51 -13.17 -1.40 -23.03
N ASP A 52 -12.46 -0.42 -23.57
CA ASP A 52 -11.72 -0.42 -24.84
C ASP A 52 -10.21 -0.65 -24.65
N THR A 53 -9.80 -1.07 -23.46
CA THR A 53 -8.40 -1.42 -23.10
C THR A 53 -8.33 -2.84 -22.53
N ASP A 54 -7.13 -3.33 -22.23
CA ASP A 54 -6.88 -4.70 -21.71
C ASP A 54 -7.79 -5.11 -20.54
N ASN A 55 -8.17 -4.16 -19.67
CA ASN A 55 -9.03 -4.39 -18.53
C ASN A 55 -10.16 -3.36 -18.46
N THR A 56 -11.37 -3.80 -18.08
CA THR A 56 -12.43 -2.85 -17.70
C THR A 56 -11.96 -2.04 -16.50
N HIS A 57 -12.08 -0.70 -16.58
CA HIS A 57 -11.74 0.18 -15.47
C HIS A 57 -12.64 1.41 -15.43
N CYS A 58 -12.77 1.97 -14.23
CA CYS A 58 -13.62 3.13 -13.95
C CYS A 58 -12.77 4.20 -13.27
N HIS A 59 -12.67 5.37 -13.91
CA HIS A 59 -12.16 6.58 -13.30
C HIS A 59 -13.26 7.20 -12.45
N VAL A 60 -12.94 7.54 -11.20
CA VAL A 60 -13.84 8.23 -10.29
C VAL A 60 -13.20 9.55 -9.88
N ALA A 61 -13.86 10.66 -10.18
CA ALA A 61 -13.44 11.98 -9.71
C ALA A 61 -14.50 12.54 -8.76
N VAL A 62 -14.09 12.87 -7.54
CA VAL A 62 -14.96 13.31 -6.45
C VAL A 62 -14.56 14.71 -6.02
N ASN A 63 -15.53 15.60 -5.87
CA ASN A 63 -15.31 16.88 -5.20
C ASN A 63 -15.15 16.64 -3.69
N ARG A 64 -13.95 16.86 -3.16
CA ARG A 64 -13.65 16.70 -1.74
C ARG A 64 -14.40 17.67 -0.85
N VAL A 65 -14.92 18.78 -1.38
CA VAL A 65 -15.70 19.74 -0.60
C VAL A 65 -17.16 19.31 -0.63
N ASN A 66 -17.69 18.96 0.54
CA ASN A 66 -19.10 18.62 0.69
C ASN A 66 -19.99 19.84 0.35
N PRO A 67 -20.99 19.71 -0.53
CA PRO A 67 -21.80 20.85 -0.97
C PRO A 67 -22.74 21.40 0.12
N ILE A 68 -23.00 20.63 1.18
CA ILE A 68 -23.88 21.03 2.29
C ILE A 68 -23.06 21.58 3.47
N THR A 69 -22.02 20.86 3.89
CA THR A 69 -21.23 21.25 5.08
C THR A 69 -20.08 22.19 4.76
N TYR A 70 -19.70 22.32 3.48
CA TYR A 70 -18.55 23.09 2.99
C TYR A 70 -17.20 22.66 3.61
N LYS A 71 -17.15 21.45 4.17
CA LYS A 71 -15.92 20.85 4.71
C LYS A 71 -15.26 19.98 3.65
N ALA A 72 -13.93 20.01 3.62
CA ALA A 72 -13.13 19.13 2.77
C ALA A 72 -12.91 17.79 3.47
N ALA A 73 -13.09 16.69 2.75
CA ALA A 73 -12.77 15.35 3.23
C ALA A 73 -11.26 15.18 3.43
N ALA A 74 -10.87 14.53 4.53
CA ALA A 74 -9.50 14.13 4.79
C ALA A 74 -9.18 12.84 4.03
N LEU A 75 -8.00 12.77 3.41
CA LEU A 75 -7.56 11.61 2.61
C LEU A 75 -6.53 10.75 3.37
N TRP A 76 -6.60 10.75 4.69
CA TRP A 76 -5.65 9.97 5.48
C TRP A 76 -5.88 8.47 5.23
N ASN A 77 -4.83 7.77 4.80
CA ASN A 77 -4.85 6.32 4.56
C ASN A 77 -5.92 5.90 3.52
N ASP A 78 -6.14 6.74 2.51
CA ASP A 78 -7.08 6.53 1.40
C ASP A 78 -6.77 5.27 0.58
N ALA A 79 -5.51 5.03 0.24
CA ALA A 79 -5.08 3.85 -0.52
C ALA A 79 -5.41 2.55 0.21
N ASP A 80 -5.20 2.51 1.53
CA ASP A 80 -5.52 1.33 2.34
C ASP A 80 -7.04 1.12 2.46
N THR A 81 -7.78 2.21 2.64
CA THR A 81 -9.25 2.22 2.63
C THR A 81 -9.79 1.65 1.32
N LEU A 82 -9.29 2.13 0.19
CA LEU A 82 -9.68 1.65 -1.15
C LEU A 82 -9.32 0.17 -1.36
N GLN A 83 -8.10 -0.25 -1.01
CA GLN A 83 -7.71 -1.66 -1.13
C GLN A 83 -8.57 -2.58 -0.26
N LYS A 84 -8.96 -2.12 0.93
CA LYS A 84 -9.90 -2.85 1.80
C LYS A 84 -11.29 -2.93 1.16
N SER A 85 -11.79 -1.83 0.59
CA SER A 85 -13.04 -1.80 -0.17
C SER A 85 -13.03 -2.78 -1.34
N CYS A 86 -11.93 -2.87 -2.10
CA CYS A 86 -11.81 -3.83 -3.19
C CYS A 86 -12.02 -5.27 -2.69
N ARG A 87 -11.43 -5.67 -1.56
CA ARG A 87 -11.65 -7.01 -0.98
C ARG A 87 -13.12 -7.28 -0.64
N VAL A 88 -13.82 -6.27 -0.13
CA VAL A 88 -15.25 -6.37 0.19
C VAL A 88 -16.08 -6.53 -1.07
N LEU A 89 -15.81 -5.71 -2.10
CA LEU A 89 -16.55 -5.72 -3.36
C LEU A 89 -16.28 -6.99 -4.18
N GLU A 90 -15.03 -7.45 -4.22
CA GLU A 90 -14.68 -8.71 -4.87
C GLU A 90 -15.45 -9.88 -4.29
N ARG A 91 -15.49 -10.00 -2.95
CA ARG A 91 -16.29 -11.03 -2.29
C ARG A 91 -17.79 -10.87 -2.56
N LYS A 92 -18.31 -9.64 -2.56
CA LYS A 92 -19.73 -9.37 -2.78
C LYS A 92 -20.21 -9.80 -4.17
N TYR A 93 -19.44 -9.51 -5.22
CA TYR A 93 -19.83 -9.80 -6.60
C TYR A 93 -19.18 -11.08 -7.19
N GLY A 94 -18.34 -11.77 -6.40
CA GLY A 94 -17.63 -12.95 -6.86
C GLY A 94 -16.48 -12.64 -7.82
N PHE A 95 -15.89 -11.45 -7.75
CA PHE A 95 -14.68 -11.12 -8.49
C PHE A 95 -13.46 -11.82 -7.87
N ILE A 96 -12.43 -12.00 -8.68
CA ILE A 96 -11.14 -12.57 -8.35
C ILE A 96 -10.40 -11.60 -7.44
N GLN A 97 -9.98 -12.11 -6.29
CA GLN A 97 -9.19 -11.33 -5.35
C GLN A 97 -7.81 -11.00 -5.95
N ASP A 98 -7.50 -9.71 -6.12
CA ASP A 98 -6.19 -9.27 -6.63
C ASP A 98 -5.11 -9.18 -5.52
N ASN A 99 -3.93 -8.66 -5.83
CA ASN A 99 -2.96 -8.20 -4.85
C ASN A 99 -3.53 -7.01 -4.04
N GLY A 100 -2.92 -6.72 -2.88
CA GLY A 100 -3.36 -5.65 -2.01
C GLY A 100 -2.95 -5.85 -0.55
N SER A 101 -3.19 -4.83 0.27
CA SER A 101 -2.86 -4.81 1.71
C SER A 101 -3.80 -5.64 2.58
N TRP A 102 -4.88 -6.16 2.00
CA TRP A 102 -5.92 -6.93 2.67
C TRP A 102 -6.21 -8.21 1.91
N GLN A 103 -6.59 -9.26 2.64
CA GLN A 103 -7.04 -10.54 2.09
C GLN A 103 -8.06 -11.18 3.02
N TRP A 104 -8.93 -12.01 2.47
CA TRP A 104 -9.80 -12.85 3.30
C TRP A 104 -9.02 -14.01 3.93
N GLY A 105 -9.13 -14.13 5.24
CA GLY A 105 -8.52 -15.19 6.03
C GLY A 105 -9.50 -16.34 6.34
N VAL A 106 -9.13 -17.14 7.34
CA VAL A 106 -10.00 -18.21 7.87
C VAL A 106 -11.25 -17.59 8.52
N ASN A 107 -12.37 -18.30 8.48
CA ASN A 107 -13.66 -17.87 9.06
C ASN A 107 -14.21 -16.55 8.51
N ASP A 108 -13.94 -16.25 7.24
CA ASP A 108 -14.49 -15.08 6.56
C ASP A 108 -14.10 -13.74 7.21
N GLN A 109 -12.92 -13.68 7.83
CA GLN A 109 -12.39 -12.45 8.42
C GLN A 109 -11.45 -11.74 7.46
N LEU A 110 -11.67 -10.45 7.26
CA LEU A 110 -10.79 -9.61 6.46
C LEU A 110 -9.55 -9.22 7.28
N VAL A 111 -8.38 -9.73 6.88
CA VAL A 111 -7.12 -9.57 7.60
C VAL A 111 -6.07 -8.85 6.74
N ARG A 112 -5.02 -8.33 7.38
CA ARG A 112 -3.87 -7.77 6.66
C ARG A 112 -3.21 -8.85 5.82
N ALA A 113 -2.99 -8.56 4.55
CA ALA A 113 -2.19 -9.42 3.70
C ALA A 113 -0.76 -9.50 4.28
N PRO A 114 -0.12 -10.69 4.26
CA PRO A 114 1.25 -10.82 4.70
C PRO A 114 2.15 -9.93 3.83
N PHE A 115 3.11 -9.28 4.47
CA PHE A 115 4.10 -8.46 3.75
C PHE A 115 4.86 -9.34 2.75
N ARG A 116 4.69 -9.08 1.45
CA ARG A 116 5.46 -9.76 0.40
C ARG A 116 6.74 -8.97 0.17
N TYR A 117 7.86 -9.58 0.54
CA TYR A 117 9.17 -9.02 0.25
C TYR A 117 9.37 -9.01 -1.28
N GLY A 118 9.79 -7.86 -1.83
CA GLY A 118 10.23 -7.79 -3.21
C GLY A 118 11.38 -8.77 -3.46
N SER A 119 11.55 -9.20 -4.72
CA SER A 119 12.71 -9.99 -5.10
C SER A 119 14.00 -9.25 -4.77
N ALA A 120 15.04 -9.98 -4.36
CA ALA A 120 16.35 -9.39 -4.11
C ALA A 120 16.80 -8.56 -5.33
N PRO A 121 17.50 -7.42 -5.13
CA PRO A 121 17.99 -6.62 -6.24
C PRO A 121 18.83 -7.49 -7.18
N GLN A 122 18.34 -7.70 -8.42
CA GLN A 122 19.01 -8.58 -9.39
C GLN A 122 20.40 -8.05 -9.80
N GLY A 123 20.61 -6.73 -9.72
CA GLY A 123 21.86 -6.08 -10.14
C GLY A 123 23.08 -6.33 -9.25
N THR A 124 22.92 -6.87 -8.03
CA THR A 124 24.04 -7.07 -7.08
C THR A 124 24.57 -8.50 -7.01
N VAL A 125 23.87 -9.47 -7.61
CA VAL A 125 24.26 -10.89 -7.57
C VAL A 125 25.53 -11.17 -8.40
N PRO A 126 25.75 -10.56 -9.59
CA PRO A 126 26.96 -10.83 -10.37
C PRO A 126 28.26 -10.34 -9.71
N LEU A 127 28.21 -9.23 -8.94
CA LEU A 127 29.39 -8.67 -8.27
C LEU A 127 29.88 -9.53 -7.09
N GLN A 128 28.97 -10.20 -6.38
CA GLN A 128 29.30 -11.03 -5.20
C GLN A 128 30.11 -12.28 -5.53
N VAL A 129 30.00 -12.81 -6.75
CA VAL A 129 30.77 -13.99 -7.17
C VAL A 129 32.25 -13.63 -7.40
N TYR A 130 32.56 -12.37 -7.68
CA TYR A 130 33.91 -11.89 -7.99
C TYR A 130 34.61 -11.20 -6.81
N SER A 131 33.88 -10.54 -5.90
CA SER A 131 34.40 -10.03 -4.64
C SER A 131 33.87 -10.88 -3.50
N ASN A 132 34.72 -11.56 -2.72
CA ASN A 132 34.37 -12.33 -1.51
C ASN A 132 33.77 -11.42 -0.40
N THR A 133 32.73 -10.66 -0.70
CA THR A 133 32.15 -9.62 0.15
C THR A 133 30.64 -9.69 -0.03
N GLU A 134 29.95 -10.09 1.04
CA GLU A 134 28.50 -10.12 1.09
C GLU A 134 27.94 -8.68 0.95
N SER A 135 26.86 -8.50 0.18
CA SER A 135 26.20 -7.18 0.10
C SER A 135 25.45 -6.89 1.41
N LEU A 136 25.33 -5.61 1.77
CA LEU A 136 24.51 -5.17 2.91
C LEU A 136 23.07 -5.73 2.87
N TYR A 137 22.46 -5.83 1.69
CA TYR A 137 21.11 -6.41 1.52
C TYR A 137 21.02 -7.85 2.04
N HIS A 138 21.88 -8.73 1.54
CA HIS A 138 21.89 -10.15 1.92
C HIS A 138 22.21 -10.33 3.40
N TYR A 139 23.18 -9.57 3.92
CA TYR A 139 23.53 -9.57 5.34
C TYR A 139 22.32 -9.16 6.20
N ALA A 140 21.69 -8.02 5.91
CA ALA A 140 20.54 -7.54 6.67
C ALA A 140 19.36 -8.53 6.61
N VAL A 141 19.06 -9.08 5.43
CA VAL A 141 17.99 -10.07 5.27
C VAL A 141 18.27 -11.34 6.08
N ARG A 142 19.51 -11.84 6.09
CA ARG A 142 19.88 -13.04 6.86
C ARG A 142 19.81 -12.80 8.36
N GLU A 143 20.36 -11.68 8.84
CA GLU A 143 20.60 -11.47 10.27
C GLU A 143 19.40 -10.93 11.04
N VAL A 144 18.57 -10.08 10.44
CA VAL A 144 17.53 -9.34 11.19
C VAL A 144 16.10 -9.61 10.74
N ARG A 145 15.88 -10.19 9.55
CA ARG A 145 14.52 -10.34 8.98
C ARG A 145 13.58 -11.15 9.85
N GLU A 146 14.03 -12.29 10.37
CA GLU A 146 13.20 -13.18 11.18
C GLU A 146 12.81 -12.50 12.49
N LYS A 147 13.79 -12.02 13.25
CA LYS A 147 13.58 -11.29 14.52
C LYS A 147 12.67 -10.07 14.35
N LEU A 148 12.88 -9.26 13.31
CA LEU A 148 12.02 -8.10 13.04
C LEU A 148 10.61 -8.53 12.62
N SER A 149 10.46 -9.60 11.84
CA SER A 149 9.15 -10.13 11.44
C SER A 149 8.33 -10.60 12.65
N GLU A 150 8.98 -11.24 13.62
CA GLU A 150 8.34 -11.67 14.87
C GLU A 150 7.92 -10.48 15.74
N LEU A 151 8.79 -9.48 15.89
CA LEU A 151 8.47 -8.25 16.61
C LEU A 151 7.31 -7.50 15.96
N ILE A 152 7.26 -7.40 14.62
CA ILE A 152 6.16 -6.72 13.93
C ILE A 152 4.84 -7.49 14.13
N LYS A 153 4.89 -8.83 14.16
CA LYS A 153 3.71 -9.67 14.39
C LYS A 153 3.15 -9.54 15.81
N SER A 154 3.98 -9.25 16.82
CA SER A 154 3.54 -9.19 18.22
C SER A 154 2.63 -8.00 18.54
N ARG A 155 2.50 -7.01 17.64
CA ARG A 155 1.68 -5.79 17.79
C ARG A 155 2.06 -4.87 18.97
N GLU A 156 3.10 -5.18 19.73
CA GLU A 156 3.64 -4.37 20.83
C GLU A 156 5.01 -3.77 20.48
N ILE A 157 5.29 -3.62 19.19
CA ILE A 157 6.59 -3.15 18.71
C ILE A 157 6.81 -1.66 18.99
N THR A 158 8.00 -1.33 19.48
CA THR A 158 8.47 0.04 19.67
C THR A 158 9.69 0.32 18.81
N TRP A 159 9.89 1.59 18.44
CA TRP A 159 11.10 2.03 17.73
C TRP A 159 12.38 1.59 18.44
N ARG A 160 12.41 1.65 19.78
CA ARG A 160 13.55 1.20 20.58
C ARG A 160 13.89 -0.26 20.32
N GLN A 161 12.91 -1.16 20.25
CA GLN A 161 13.15 -2.58 19.98
C GLN A 161 13.70 -2.81 18.56
N ILE A 162 13.19 -2.07 17.56
CA ILE A 162 13.70 -2.14 16.19
C ILE A 162 15.17 -1.69 16.14
N HIS A 163 15.47 -0.53 16.72
CA HIS A 163 16.85 -0.01 16.74
C HIS A 163 17.81 -0.94 17.48
N LEU A 164 17.40 -1.54 18.60
CA LEU A 164 18.22 -2.51 19.32
C LEU A 164 18.48 -3.78 18.48
N ALA A 165 17.44 -4.34 17.86
CA ALA A 165 17.57 -5.54 17.04
C ALA A 165 18.51 -5.33 15.84
N LEU A 166 18.50 -4.14 15.23
CA LEU A 166 19.43 -3.76 14.17
C LEU A 166 20.85 -3.52 14.70
N HIS A 167 20.97 -2.77 15.80
CA HIS A 167 22.26 -2.38 16.37
C HIS A 167 23.06 -3.58 16.89
N GLU A 168 22.39 -4.61 17.44
CA GLU A 168 23.03 -5.88 17.82
C GLU A 168 23.77 -6.57 16.66
N ARG A 169 23.40 -6.26 15.41
CA ARG A 169 24.01 -6.78 14.18
C ARG A 169 24.83 -5.73 13.44
N GLY A 170 25.17 -4.61 14.08
CA GLY A 170 25.92 -3.52 13.44
C GLY A 170 25.13 -2.76 12.37
N LEU A 171 23.80 -2.86 12.38
CA LEU A 171 22.92 -2.16 11.45
C LEU A 171 22.25 -0.97 12.12
N GLY A 172 21.99 0.07 11.35
CA GLY A 172 21.21 1.24 11.76
C GLY A 172 19.98 1.42 10.89
N LEU A 173 19.00 2.18 11.40
CA LEU A 173 17.83 2.64 10.66
C LEU A 173 17.80 4.17 10.67
N ARG A 174 17.56 4.80 9.52
CA ARG A 174 17.41 6.25 9.42
C ARG A 174 16.40 6.64 8.35
N GLU A 175 15.90 7.87 8.42
CA GLU A 175 15.07 8.47 7.37
C GLU A 175 15.93 8.85 6.16
N GLN A 176 15.43 8.57 4.96
CA GLN A 176 16.01 9.02 3.70
C GLN A 176 14.91 9.27 2.67
N GLY A 177 14.68 10.53 2.32
CA GLY A 177 13.55 10.94 1.48
C GLY A 177 12.22 10.75 2.21
N GLU A 178 11.23 10.13 1.56
CA GLU A 178 9.91 9.85 2.14
C GLU A 178 9.84 8.51 2.92
N GLY A 179 10.98 7.85 3.15
CA GLY A 179 11.01 6.51 3.73
C GLY A 179 12.18 6.28 4.69
N LEU A 180 12.30 5.01 5.10
CA LEU A 180 13.36 4.54 6.01
C LEU A 180 14.34 3.66 5.25
N VAL A 181 15.60 3.70 5.66
CA VAL A 181 16.66 2.86 5.10
C VAL A 181 17.50 2.22 6.20
N ILE A 182 17.89 0.97 5.95
CA ILE A 182 18.86 0.24 6.76
C ILE A 182 20.26 0.55 6.24
N TYR A 183 21.20 0.83 7.13
CA TYR A 183 22.59 1.16 6.81
C TYR A 183 23.56 0.43 7.73
N ASP A 184 24.83 0.33 7.34
CA ASP A 184 25.92 -0.16 8.20
C ASP A 184 26.24 0.90 9.27
N PHE A 185 26.02 0.58 10.54
CA PHE A 185 26.22 1.52 11.65
C PHE A 185 27.69 1.95 11.80
N LEU A 186 28.63 1.07 11.42
CA LEU A 186 30.06 1.38 11.44
C LEU A 186 30.51 2.21 10.24
N ARG A 187 29.71 2.23 9.16
CA ARG A 187 29.98 2.95 7.91
C ARG A 187 28.72 3.70 7.42
N PRO A 188 28.30 4.77 8.13
CA PRO A 188 27.02 5.44 7.88
C PRO A 188 26.90 6.14 6.53
N GLU A 189 28.02 6.46 5.87
CA GLU A 189 28.07 7.02 4.51
C GLU A 189 28.10 5.95 3.41
N GLY A 190 28.01 4.67 3.79
CA GLY A 190 28.05 3.54 2.89
C GLY A 190 26.73 3.27 2.14
N PRO A 191 26.66 2.13 1.43
CA PRO A 191 25.44 1.71 0.77
C PRO A 191 24.30 1.53 1.78
N VAL A 192 23.07 1.72 1.31
CA VAL A 192 21.85 1.60 2.11
C VAL A 192 20.89 0.60 1.48
N VAL A 193 20.02 0.02 2.30
CA VAL A 193 18.99 -0.93 1.88
C VAL A 193 17.62 -0.33 2.19
N LYS A 194 16.74 -0.29 1.18
CA LYS A 194 15.33 0.05 1.32
C LYS A 194 14.51 -1.19 1.67
#